data_AF-A0AA35PZU1-F1
#
_entry.id   AF-A0AA35PZU1-F1
#
_cell.length_a   1.000
_cell.length_b   1.000
_cell.length_c   1.000
_cell.angle_alpha   90.00
_cell.angle_beta   90.00
_cell.angle_gamma   90.00
#
_symmetry.space_group_name_H-M   'P 1'
#
loop_
_entity.id
_entity.type
_entity.pdbx_description
1 polymer ?
#
loop_
_entity_poly.entity_id
_entity_poly.type
_entity_poly.pdbx_seq_one_letter_code
_entity_poly.pdbx_strand_id
1 'polypeptide(L)'
;MGSNGEALHLLIKARSAIIRQTRSCLDGIGKTEAPIIAGCSDQSCRGTVHLCRKAALAGSDYALVLPPSYFRDGMSLDVNERFFIAVTQGFIDAELALLIIMTPTLTSLAWKRRATTSRGSSVIAERMPFLDVLVQHT
;
A
#
# COMPACT_ATOMS: atom_id res chain seq x y z
N MET A 1 0.01 8.71 -0.77
CA MET A 1 -1.07 9.59 -1.27
C MET A 1 -2.38 8.82 -1.31
N GLY A 2 -3.38 9.22 -0.51
CA GLY A 2 -4.74 8.63 -0.53
C GLY A 2 -5.70 9.43 -1.42
N SER A 3 -7.01 9.24 -1.24
CA SER A 3 -8.06 10.03 -1.93
C SER A 3 -7.91 11.53 -1.69
N ASN A 4 -7.67 11.93 -0.43
CA ASN A 4 -7.45 13.34 -0.05
C ASN A 4 -6.18 13.94 -0.68
N GLY A 5 -5.25 13.10 -1.14
CA GLY A 5 -4.07 13.54 -1.90
C GLY A 5 -4.28 13.51 -3.41
N GLU A 6 -5.52 13.31 -3.87
CA GLU A 6 -5.91 13.28 -5.28
C GLU A 6 -5.03 12.37 -6.15
N ALA A 7 -4.67 11.20 -5.62
CA ALA A 7 -3.67 10.31 -6.22
C ALA A 7 -3.98 9.91 -7.67
N LEU A 8 -5.25 9.89 -8.07
CA LEU A 8 -5.71 9.56 -9.43
C LEU A 8 -5.46 10.69 -10.44
N HIS A 9 -5.36 11.95 -10.00
CA HIS A 9 -5.08 13.10 -10.88
C HIS A 9 -3.58 13.30 -11.14
N LEU A 10 -2.73 12.57 -10.43
CA LEU A 10 -1.29 12.78 -10.46
C LEU A 10 -0.58 11.79 -11.38
N LEU A 11 0.33 12.33 -12.19
CA LEU A 11 1.31 11.54 -12.92
C LEU A 11 2.19 10.74 -11.94
N ILE A 12 2.61 9.54 -12.36
CA ILE A 12 3.47 8.67 -11.56
C ILE A 12 4.75 9.40 -11.10
N LYS A 13 5.37 10.19 -12.00
CA LYS A 13 6.56 11.00 -11.66
C LYS A 13 6.31 11.99 -10.52
N ALA A 14 5.13 12.61 -10.50
CA ALA A 14 4.73 13.56 -9.46
C ALA A 14 4.51 12.83 -8.13
N ARG A 15 3.84 11.68 -8.16
CA ARG A 15 3.64 10.82 -6.98
C ARG A 15 4.98 10.42 -6.34
N SER A 16 5.94 9.95 -7.14
CA SER A 16 7.27 9.60 -6.63
C SER A 16 8.06 10.81 -6.11
N ALA A 17 7.92 11.98 -6.76
CA ALA A 17 8.56 13.21 -6.28
C ALA A 17 8.00 13.64 -4.91
N ILE A 18 6.68 13.54 -4.72
CA ILE A 18 6.02 13.84 -3.45
C ILE A 18 6.54 12.92 -2.34
N ILE A 19 6.62 11.60 -2.58
CA ILE A 19 7.13 10.66 -1.57
C ILE A 19 8.56 11.01 -1.15
N ARG A 20 9.47 11.25 -2.12
CA ARG A 20 10.86 11.64 -1.82
C ARG A 20 10.94 12.96 -1.06
N GLN A 21 10.12 13.94 -1.44
CA GLN A 21 10.09 15.23 -0.77
C GLN A 21 9.57 15.11 0.66
N THR A 22 8.55 14.28 0.88
CA THR A 22 8.06 13.96 2.23
C THR A 22 9.15 13.34 3.08
N ARG A 23 9.88 12.35 2.56
CA ARG A 23 11.02 11.72 3.26
C ARG A 23 12.09 12.75 3.63
N SER A 24 12.53 13.54 2.66
CA SER A 24 13.53 14.60 2.88
C SER A 24 13.08 15.65 3.91
N CYS A 25 11.80 16.03 3.91
CA CYS A 25 11.25 16.98 4.87
C CYS A 25 11.23 16.39 6.29
N LEU A 26 10.78 15.13 6.44
CA LEU A 26 10.78 14.43 7.71
C LEU A 26 12.20 14.28 8.28
N ASP A 27 13.16 13.93 7.43
CA ASP A 27 14.58 13.83 7.81
C ASP A 27 15.13 15.19 8.27
N GLY A 28 14.79 16.27 7.55
CA GLY A 28 15.20 17.63 7.90
C GLY A 28 14.69 18.13 9.25
N ILE A 29 13.59 17.56 9.76
CA ILE A 29 13.05 17.86 11.10
C ILE A 29 13.36 16.77 12.13
N GLY A 30 14.29 15.85 11.83
CA GLY A 30 14.71 14.78 12.73
C GLY A 30 13.70 13.65 12.95
N LYS A 31 12.66 13.55 12.09
CA LYS A 31 11.64 12.49 12.14
C LYS A 31 11.97 11.33 11.19
N THR A 32 13.20 10.80 11.28
CA THR A 32 13.69 9.71 10.41
C THR A 32 12.81 8.45 10.52
N GLU A 33 12.31 8.15 11.71
CA GLU A 33 11.50 6.96 11.99
C GLU A 33 10.01 7.13 11.65
N ALA A 34 9.57 8.33 11.24
CA ALA A 34 8.17 8.54 10.87
C ALA A 34 7.86 7.77 9.57
N PRO A 35 6.87 6.86 9.57
CA PRO A 35 6.58 6.02 8.42
C PRO A 35 5.84 6.78 7.33
N ILE A 36 6.16 6.47 6.07
CA ILE A 36 5.48 6.98 4.88
C ILE A 36 4.61 5.88 4.28
N ILE A 37 3.31 6.15 4.21
CA ILE A 37 2.31 5.27 3.58
C ILE A 37 1.89 5.86 2.22
N ALA A 38 2.27 5.20 1.14
CA ALA A 38 1.91 5.60 -0.21
C ALA A 38 0.67 4.83 -0.70
N GLY A 39 -0.45 5.52 -0.95
CA GLY A 39 -1.53 4.92 -1.72
C GLY A 39 -1.07 4.53 -3.13
N CYS A 40 -1.31 3.27 -3.46
CA CYS A 40 -0.85 2.56 -4.65
C CYS A 40 -1.99 1.85 -5.38
N SER A 41 -3.25 2.19 -5.10
CA SER A 41 -4.42 1.61 -5.79
C SER A 41 -4.45 1.99 -7.27
N ASP A 42 -4.76 1.01 -8.10
CA ASP A 42 -5.09 1.12 -9.52
C ASP A 42 -6.30 0.21 -9.80
N GLN A 43 -6.98 0.39 -10.93
CA GLN A 43 -8.09 -0.49 -11.33
C GLN A 43 -7.60 -1.85 -11.87
N SER A 44 -6.27 -2.06 -11.99
CA SER A 44 -5.66 -3.30 -12.45
C SER A 44 -4.57 -3.82 -11.50
N CYS A 45 -4.37 -5.14 -11.45
CA CYS A 45 -3.27 -5.74 -10.68
C CYS A 45 -1.91 -5.21 -11.14
N ARG A 46 -1.70 -5.15 -12.47
CA ARG A 46 -0.44 -4.68 -13.07
C ARG A 46 -0.15 -3.23 -12.73
N GLY A 47 -1.16 -2.35 -12.83
CA GLY A 47 -1.02 -0.94 -12.45
C GLY A 47 -0.72 -0.79 -10.97
N THR A 48 -1.41 -1.56 -10.12
CA THR A 48 -1.19 -1.55 -8.67
C THR A 48 0.23 -1.98 -8.31
N VAL A 49 0.70 -3.10 -8.86
CA VAL A 49 2.09 -3.58 -8.70
C VAL A 49 3.10 -2.53 -9.17
N HIS A 50 2.83 -1.87 -10.30
CA HIS A 50 3.69 -0.80 -10.81
C HIS A 50 3.77 0.36 -9.82
N LEU A 51 2.65 0.81 -9.28
CA LEU A 51 2.60 1.88 -8.28
C LEU A 51 3.32 1.50 -6.99
N CYS A 52 3.11 0.29 -6.47
CA CYS A 52 3.82 -0.22 -5.28
C CYS A 52 5.34 -0.18 -5.49
N ARG A 53 5.83 -0.67 -6.64
CA ARG A 53 7.27 -0.63 -6.95
C ARG A 53 7.80 0.81 -7.05
N LYS A 54 7.05 1.73 -7.66
CA LYS A 54 7.45 3.14 -7.75
C LYS A 54 7.42 3.84 -6.40
N ALA A 55 6.54 3.45 -5.50
CA ALA A 55 6.51 3.95 -4.12
C ALA A 55 7.70 3.44 -3.30
N ALA A 56 8.01 2.14 -3.40
CA ALA A 56 9.17 1.54 -2.74
C ALA A 56 10.47 2.22 -3.18
N LEU A 57 10.68 2.35 -4.49
CA LEU A 57 11.86 3.06 -5.04
C LEU A 57 11.93 4.55 -4.65
N ALA A 58 10.81 5.16 -4.26
CA ALA A 58 10.76 6.55 -3.81
C ALA A 58 10.98 6.70 -2.30
N GLY A 59 11.13 5.61 -1.55
CA GLY A 59 11.38 5.63 -0.09
C GLY A 59 10.11 5.59 0.76
N SER A 60 9.01 5.03 0.24
CA SER A 60 7.85 4.71 1.07
C SER A 60 8.11 3.44 1.88
N ASP A 61 7.60 3.38 3.11
CA ASP A 61 7.70 2.18 3.97
C ASP A 61 6.54 1.20 3.75
N TYR A 62 5.36 1.76 3.43
CA TYR A 62 4.14 0.98 3.20
C TYR A 62 3.43 1.41 1.92
N ALA A 63 2.84 0.45 1.20
CA ALA A 63 1.82 0.73 0.20
C ALA A 63 0.42 0.60 0.79
N LEU A 64 -0.48 1.53 0.50
CA LEU A 64 -1.90 1.41 0.79
C LEU A 64 -2.66 1.05 -0.49
N VAL A 65 -3.37 -0.08 -0.51
CA VAL A 65 -4.12 -0.54 -1.68
C VAL A 65 -5.59 -0.75 -1.33
N LEU A 66 -6.46 -0.19 -2.17
CA LEU A 66 -7.91 -0.36 -2.17
C LEU A 66 -8.30 -1.33 -3.30
N PRO A 67 -9.40 -2.08 -3.15
CA PRO A 67 -9.89 -2.94 -4.23
C PRO A 67 -10.32 -2.09 -5.45
N PRO A 68 -10.20 -2.64 -6.67
CA PRO A 68 -10.79 -2.02 -7.86
C PRO A 68 -12.31 -1.89 -7.70
N SER A 69 -12.89 -0.86 -8.28
CA SER A 69 -14.30 -0.50 -8.05
C SER A 69 -15.01 0.07 -9.27
N TYR A 70 -14.29 0.30 -10.38
CA TYR A 70 -14.88 0.83 -11.61
C TYR A 70 -15.95 -0.11 -12.17
N PHE A 71 -15.68 -1.42 -12.18
CA PHE A 71 -16.63 -2.46 -12.59
C PHE A 71 -17.34 -3.08 -11.37
N ARG A 72 -18.03 -2.25 -10.58
CA ARG A 72 -18.59 -2.62 -9.27
C ARG A 72 -19.32 -3.96 -9.27
N ASP A 73 -20.19 -4.21 -10.24
CA ASP A 73 -21.01 -5.43 -10.31
C ASP A 73 -20.18 -6.71 -10.55
N GLY A 74 -18.97 -6.56 -11.08
CA GLY A 74 -18.01 -7.66 -11.29
C GLY A 74 -17.02 -7.86 -10.12
N MET A 75 -17.04 -7.00 -9.10
CA MET A 75 -16.07 -7.03 -8.00
C MET A 75 -16.62 -7.77 -6.78
N SER A 76 -16.79 -9.09 -6.91
CA SER A 76 -17.15 -9.97 -5.80
C SER A 76 -16.02 -10.09 -4.77
N LEU A 77 -16.32 -10.66 -3.60
CA LEU A 77 -15.32 -10.89 -2.55
C LEU A 77 -14.16 -11.77 -3.06
N ASP A 78 -14.45 -12.87 -3.76
CA ASP A 78 -13.45 -13.76 -4.36
C ASP A 78 -12.57 -13.04 -5.40
N VAL A 79 -13.15 -12.15 -6.20
CA VAL A 79 -12.38 -11.33 -7.16
C VAL A 79 -11.43 -10.37 -6.43
N ASN A 80 -11.90 -9.73 -5.36
CA ASN A 80 -11.08 -8.84 -4.55
C ASN A 80 -9.95 -9.59 -3.82
N GLU A 81 -10.23 -10.76 -3.26
CA GLU A 81 -9.20 -11.62 -2.65
C GLU A 81 -8.13 -12.01 -3.67
N ARG A 82 -8.54 -12.49 -4.86
CA ARG A 82 -7.61 -12.83 -5.94
C ARG A 82 -6.80 -11.63 -6.40
N PHE A 83 -7.40 -10.45 -6.47
CA PHE A 83 -6.69 -9.21 -6.77
C PHE A 83 -5.57 -8.95 -5.75
N PHE A 84 -5.85 -9.01 -4.44
CA PHE A 84 -4.84 -8.76 -3.42
C PHE A 84 -3.74 -9.83 -3.41
N ILE A 85 -4.08 -11.10 -3.61
CA ILE A 85 -3.10 -12.18 -3.76
C ILE A 85 -2.20 -11.91 -4.97
N ALA A 86 -2.77 -11.59 -6.13
CA ALA A 86 -2.02 -11.32 -7.36
C ALA A 86 -1.11 -10.10 -7.23
N VAL A 87 -1.58 -9.03 -6.56
CA VAL A 87 -0.77 -7.86 -6.25
C VAL A 87 0.39 -8.27 -5.36
N THR A 88 0.13 -8.96 -4.25
CA THR A 88 1.15 -9.44 -3.29
C THR A 88 2.22 -10.30 -3.95
N GLN A 89 1.82 -11.24 -4.81
CA GLN A 89 2.75 -12.05 -5.59
C GLN A 89 3.55 -11.22 -6.60
N GLY A 90 2.91 -10.27 -7.26
CA GLY A 90 3.52 -9.45 -8.31
C GLY A 90 4.57 -8.44 -7.81
N PHE A 91 4.57 -8.07 -6.53
CA PHE A 91 5.61 -7.21 -5.94
C PHE A 91 6.51 -7.91 -4.93
N ILE A 92 6.52 -9.24 -4.84
CA ILE A 92 7.24 -10.00 -3.80
C ILE A 92 8.74 -9.64 -3.65
N ASP A 93 9.36 -9.14 -4.72
CA ASP A 93 10.77 -8.68 -4.74
C ASP A 93 10.99 -7.30 -4.12
N ALA A 94 9.93 -6.54 -3.82
CA ALA A 94 10.05 -5.22 -3.20
C ALA A 94 10.08 -5.35 -1.67
N GLU A 95 10.97 -4.61 -1.01
CA GLU A 95 11.09 -4.56 0.46
C GLU A 95 9.93 -3.80 1.15
N LEU A 96 8.86 -3.49 0.43
CA LEU A 96 7.72 -2.71 0.89
C LEU A 96 6.72 -3.59 1.63
N ALA A 97 6.25 -3.15 2.80
CA ALA A 97 5.10 -3.76 3.46
C ALA A 97 3.78 -3.27 2.83
N LEU A 98 2.76 -4.13 2.74
CA LEU A 98 1.48 -3.82 2.10
C LEU A 98 0.36 -3.67 3.12
N LEU A 99 -0.24 -2.49 3.14
CA LEU A 99 -1.46 -2.21 3.86
C LEU A 99 -2.66 -2.35 2.92
N ILE A 100 -3.53 -3.32 3.19
CA ILE A 100 -4.78 -3.51 2.44
C ILE A 100 -5.92 -2.87 3.24
N ILE A 101 -6.74 -2.03 2.60
CA ILE A 101 -7.95 -1.49 3.20
C ILE A 101 -9.15 -1.80 2.28
N MET A 102 -10.10 -2.58 2.79
CA MET A 102 -11.45 -2.71 2.24
C MET A 102 -12.40 -1.91 3.14
N THR A 103 -13.29 -1.09 2.59
CA THR A 103 -14.29 -0.32 3.36
C THR A 103 -15.70 -0.92 3.17
N PRO A 104 -16.68 -0.71 4.08
CA PRO A 104 -16.62 -0.56 5.55
C PRO A 104 -17.09 -1.82 6.31
N THR A 105 -17.55 -2.88 5.63
CA THR A 105 -18.15 -4.05 6.30
C THR A 105 -17.22 -5.25 6.48
N LEU A 106 -16.03 -5.26 5.88
CA LEU A 106 -15.10 -6.40 5.96
C LEU A 106 -13.64 -5.94 6.05
N THR A 107 -13.09 -6.16 7.25
CA THR A 107 -11.69 -6.49 7.61
C THR A 107 -10.57 -5.56 7.14
N SER A 108 -10.03 -4.77 8.07
CA SER A 108 -8.69 -4.18 8.00
C SER A 108 -7.60 -5.26 8.17
N LEU A 109 -7.20 -5.90 7.06
CA LEU A 109 -6.05 -6.82 7.04
C LEU A 109 -4.80 -6.06 6.63
N ALA A 110 -3.88 -5.85 7.56
CA ALA A 110 -2.52 -5.47 7.21
C ALA A 110 -1.69 -6.70 6.85
N TRP A 111 -0.89 -6.58 5.79
CA TRP A 111 0.09 -7.59 5.43
C TRP A 111 1.50 -7.04 5.65
N LYS A 112 2.18 -7.52 6.70
CA LYS A 112 3.60 -7.21 6.93
C LYS A 112 4.44 -8.42 6.56
N ARG A 113 5.31 -8.26 5.56
CA ARG A 113 6.51 -9.11 5.52
C ARG A 113 7.41 -8.69 6.66
N ARG A 114 7.57 -9.55 7.68
CA ARG A 114 8.76 -9.50 8.54
C ARG A 114 9.89 -10.09 7.70
N ALA A 115 10.91 -9.29 7.40
CA ALA A 115 12.12 -9.81 6.76
C ALA A 115 12.68 -10.93 7.65
N THR A 116 12.83 -12.14 7.12
CA THR A 116 13.65 -13.15 7.79
C THR A 116 14.47 -13.95 6.80
N THR A 117 15.78 -13.86 7.07
CA THR A 117 16.94 -14.66 6.68
C THR A 117 16.70 -16.03 6.03
N SER A 118 17.58 -16.34 5.06
CA SER A 118 18.05 -17.60 4.45
C SER A 118 17.21 -18.89 4.35
N ARG A 119 16.05 -19.06 5.00
CA ARG A 119 15.24 -20.29 4.93
C ARG A 119 13.75 -19.99 5.02
N GLY A 120 13.08 -19.99 3.87
CA GLY A 120 11.62 -20.11 3.75
C GLY A 120 10.84 -18.80 3.91
N SER A 121 10.09 -18.42 2.88
CA SER A 121 9.18 -17.28 2.91
C SER A 121 7.88 -17.67 3.62
N SER A 122 7.59 -17.05 4.78
CA SER A 122 6.27 -17.12 5.41
C SER A 122 5.53 -15.79 5.24
N VAL A 123 4.31 -15.88 4.71
CA VAL A 123 3.35 -14.78 4.54
C VAL A 123 2.55 -14.73 5.84
N ILE A 124 2.79 -13.72 6.69
CA ILE A 124 2.07 -13.55 7.96
C ILE A 124 1.12 -12.36 7.83
N ALA A 125 -0.18 -12.61 7.97
CA ALA A 125 -1.17 -11.56 8.14
C ALA A 125 -1.23 -11.19 9.63
N GLU A 126 -0.74 -9.99 9.98
CA GLU A 126 -0.76 -9.47 11.35
C GLU A 126 -1.47 -8.12 11.36
N ARG A 127 -2.40 -7.93 12.29
CA ARG A 127 -3.07 -6.64 12.51
C ARG A 127 -2.05 -5.65 13.06
N MET A 128 -1.84 -4.54 12.36
CA MET A 128 -0.88 -3.52 12.82
C MET A 128 -1.43 -2.68 13.96
N PRO A 129 -0.63 -2.35 14.98
CA PRO A 129 -1.09 -1.59 16.14
C PRO A 129 -1.52 -0.15 15.82
N PHE A 130 -1.06 0.45 14.70
CA PHE A 130 -1.48 1.80 14.30
C PHE A 130 -2.77 1.83 13.45
N LEU A 131 -3.28 0.67 13.00
CA LEU A 131 -4.49 0.60 12.17
C LEU A 131 -5.74 1.01 12.95
N ASP A 132 -5.76 0.80 14.27
CA ASP A 132 -6.91 1.16 15.11
C ASP A 132 -7.14 2.68 15.14
N VAL A 133 -6.11 3.49 14.90
CA VAL A 133 -6.20 4.96 14.81
C VAL A 133 -6.78 5.42 13.47
N LEU A 134 -6.53 4.69 12.39
CA LEU A 134 -7.00 5.04 11.04
C LEU A 134 -8.49 4.74 10.83
N VAL A 135 -9.03 3.74 11.53
CA VAL A 135 -10.44 3.33 11.44
C VAL A 135 -11.36 4.28 12.22
N GLN A 136 -10.86 4.98 13.25
CA GLN A 136 -11.68 5.83 14.12
C GLN A 136 -12.01 7.22 13.53
N HIS A 137 -11.43 7.60 12.40
CA HIS A 137 -11.54 8.97 11.84
C HIS A 137 -12.00 9.02 10.37
N THR A 138 -12.63 7.96 9.87
CA THR A 138 -13.33 7.93 8.57
C THR A 138 -14.80 7.61 8.78
#